data_AF-A0A0N4T5U7-F1
#
_entry.id   AF-A0A0N4T5U7-F1
#
_cell.length_a   1.000
_cell.length_b   1.000
_cell.length_c   1.000
_cell.angle_alpha   90.00
_cell.angle_beta   90.00
_cell.angle_gamma   90.00
#
_symmetry.space_group_name_H-M   'P 1'
#
loop_
_entity.id
_entity.type
_entity.pdbx_description
1 polymer ?
#
loop_
_entity_poly.entity_id
_entity_poly.type
_entity_poly.pdbx_seq_one_letter_code
_entity_poly.pdbx_strand_id
1 'polypeptide(L)' 'MEIPGVSFDQSSPPTDEERMRAWEVGHPDYLGADAYSNIQKAIDHALE' A
#
# COMPACT_ATOMS: atom_id res chain seq x y z
N MET A 1 -15.87 10.76 -15.74
CA MET A 1 -15.67 12.22 -15.61
C MET A 1 -14.16 12.42 -15.56
N GLU A 2 -13.53 12.74 -16.68
CA GLU A 2 -12.09 13.02 -16.73
C GLU A 2 -11.91 14.51 -16.50
N ILE A 3 -11.12 14.88 -15.50
CA ILE A 3 -10.81 16.28 -15.18
C ILE A 3 -9.59 16.66 -16.04
N PRO A 4 -9.71 17.61 -16.99
CA PRO A 4 -8.59 17.99 -17.86
C PRO A 4 -7.41 18.52 -17.03
N GLY A 5 -6.23 17.91 -17.18
CA GLY A 5 -5.00 18.34 -16.51
C GLY A 5 -4.61 17.55 -15.25
N VAL A 6 -5.43 16.59 -14.81
CA VAL A 6 -5.06 15.65 -13.73
C VAL A 6 -4.56 14.35 -14.36
N SER A 7 -3.24 14.23 -14.52
CA SER A 7 -2.60 12.94 -14.73
C SER A 7 -2.59 12.20 -13.40
N PHE A 8 -3.34 11.11 -13.28
CA PHE A 8 -3.09 10.13 -12.22
C PHE A 8 -1.81 9.41 -12.60
N ASP A 9 -0.68 9.99 -12.22
CA ASP A 9 0.59 9.31 -12.31
C ASP A 9 0.44 8.05 -11.46
N GLN A 10 0.42 6.88 -12.11
CA GLN A 10 0.54 5.61 -11.42
C GLN A 10 1.99 5.50 -10.98
N SER A 11 2.35 6.33 -9.98
CA SER A 11 3.62 6.26 -9.30
C SER A 11 3.88 4.81 -8.92
N SER A 12 5.11 4.36 -9.15
CA SER A 12 5.55 3.01 -8.83
C SER A 12 5.06 2.59 -7.43
N PRO A 13 4.75 1.30 -7.22
CA PRO A 13 4.39 0.81 -5.90
C PRO A 13 5.40 1.28 -4.84
N PRO A 14 4.94 1.71 -3.65
CA PRO A 14 5.84 2.19 -2.61
C PRO A 14 6.83 1.09 -2.24
N THR A 15 8.08 1.49 -2.00
CA THR A 15 9.12 0.58 -1.52
C THR A 15 8.79 0.10 -0.10
N ASP A 16 9.39 -1.02 0.33
CA ASP A 16 9.16 -1.53 1.69
C ASP A 16 9.59 -0.54 2.78
N GLU A 17 10.67 0.23 2.56
CA GLU A 17 11.09 1.29 3.48
C GLU A 17 10.03 2.40 3.62
N GLU A 18 9.42 2.82 2.51
CA GLU A 18 8.36 3.82 2.50
C GLU A 18 7.10 3.29 3.20
N ARG A 19 6.75 2.02 2.96
CA ARG A 19 5.65 1.34 3.65
C ARG A 19 5.89 1.26 5.15
N MET A 20 7.09 0.86 5.59
CA MET A 20 7.44 0.81 7.01
C MET A 20 7.32 2.18 7.67
N ARG A 21 7.85 3.24 7.03
CA ARG A 21 7.72 4.61 7.56
C ARG A 21 6.26 5.03 7.71
N ALA A 22 5.40 4.66 6.75
CA ALA A 22 3.97 4.98 6.80
C ALA A 22 3.29 4.34 8.04
N TRP A 23 3.65 3.10 8.38
CA TRP A 23 3.23 2.45 9.61
C TRP A 23 3.75 3.15 10.87
N GLU A 24 5.04 3.51 10.91
CA GLU A 24 5.67 4.16 12.06
C GLU A 24 5.05 5.51 12.42
N VAL A 25 4.58 6.25 11.42
CA VAL A 25 3.92 7.56 11.62
C VAL A 25 2.39 7.47 11.74
N GLY A 26 1.82 6.25 11.75
CA GLY A 26 0.38 6.03 11.92
C GLY A 26 -0.47 6.31 10.68
N HIS A 27 0.12 6.28 9.48
CA HIS A 27 -0.58 6.42 8.20
C HIS A 27 -0.37 5.21 7.27
N PRO A 28 -0.67 3.96 7.71
CA PRO A 28 -0.60 2.81 6.82
C PRO A 28 -1.62 2.92 5.67
N ASP A 29 -1.31 2.34 4.51
CA ASP A 29 -2.23 2.30 3.37
C ASP A 29 -3.28 1.19 3.53
N TYR A 30 -4.17 1.38 4.50
CA TYR A 30 -5.16 0.36 4.91
C TYR A 30 -6.21 0.02 3.84
N LEU A 31 -6.33 0.82 2.78
CA LEU A 31 -7.20 0.55 1.62
C LEU A 31 -6.44 -0.02 0.42
N GLY A 32 -5.10 -0.03 0.45
CA GLY A 32 -4.25 -0.53 -0.62
C GLY A 32 -3.27 -1.58 -0.13
N ALA A 33 -1.97 -1.27 -0.15
CA ALA A 33 -0.90 -2.23 0.09
C ALA A 33 -1.01 -2.90 1.48
N ASP A 34 -1.44 -2.13 2.48
CA ASP A 34 -1.54 -2.54 3.89
C ASP A 34 -2.95 -2.97 4.29
N ALA A 35 -3.83 -3.27 3.31
CA ALA A 35 -5.13 -3.86 3.58
C ALA A 35 -5.00 -5.19 4.34
N TYR A 36 -5.92 -5.44 5.29
CA TYR A 36 -5.91 -6.65 6.14
C TYR A 36 -5.81 -7.94 5.33
N SER A 37 -6.50 -8.04 4.20
CA SER A 37 -6.47 -9.21 3.33
C SER A 37 -5.08 -9.52 2.78
N ASN A 38 -4.25 -8.49 2.55
CA ASN A 38 -2.89 -8.67 2.06
C ASN A 38 -1.99 -9.14 3.21
N ILE A 39 -2.17 -8.57 4.40
CA ILE A 39 -1.44 -8.98 5.61
C ILE A 39 -1.74 -10.45 5.95
N GLN A 40 -3.02 -10.85 5.95
CA GLN A 40 -3.41 -12.24 6.22
C GLN A 40 -2.75 -13.20 5.22
N LYS A 41 -2.79 -12.89 3.91
CA LYS A 41 -2.14 -13.72 2.88
C LYS A 41 -0.63 -13.85 3.10
N ALA A 42 0.04 -12.78 3.51
CA ALA A 42 1.47 -12.81 3.81
C ALA A 42 1.78 -13.67 5.04
N ILE A 43 0.94 -13.62 6.07
CA ILE A 43 1.05 -14.48 7.25
C ILE A 43 0.85 -15.95 6.87
N ASP A 44 -0.21 -16.26 6.12
CA ASP A 44 -0.53 -17.62 5.70
C ASP A 44 0.64 -18.23 4.89
N HIS A 45 1.17 -17.49 3.91
CA HIS A 45 2.32 -17.90 3.12
C HIS A 45 3.60 -18.10 3.95
N ALA A 46 3.79 -17.33 5.03
CA ALA A 46 4.96 -17.47 5.89
C ALA A 46 4.89 -18.69 6.83
N LEU A 47 3.72 -19.30 6.99
CA LEU A 47 3.48 -20.46 7.84
C LEU A 47 3.45 -21.79 7.06
N GLU A 48 3.54 -21.75 5.74
CA GLU A 48 3.77 -22.90 4.85
C GLU A 48 5.24 -23.35 4.87
#